data_AF-A0A1H7LDF9-F1
#
_entry.id   AF-A0A1H7LDF9-F1
#
_cell.length_a   1.000
_cell.length_b   1.000
_cell.length_c   1.000
_cell.angle_alpha   90.00
_cell.angle_beta   90.00
_cell.angle_gamma   90.00
#
_symmetry.space_group_name_H-M   'P 1'
#
loop_
_entity.id
_entity.type
_entity.pdbx_description
1 polymer ?
#
loop_
_entity_poly.entity_id
_entity_poly.type
_entity_poly.pdbx_seq_one_letter_code
_entity_poly.pdbx_strand_id
1 'polypeptide(L)'
;MNEDLSLNTVPTEKLASLKQLTLIVYILYALSFFTGITSIVAIIINYVKREETEGTLYASHFTWQIRTFWWSLLWAVLGVVLMLIGVGVVILAVDTIWVIYRVVKGVLNWNDNKPMRV
;
A
#
# COMPACT_ATOMS: atom_id res chain seq x y z
N MET A 1 -23.29 19.22 27.64
CA MET A 1 -22.18 18.95 26.70
C MET A 1 -21.74 17.54 27.02
N ASN A 2 -22.11 16.60 26.15
CA ASN A 2 -22.59 15.29 26.58
C ASN A 2 -21.49 14.24 26.43
N GLU A 3 -21.15 13.58 27.52
CA GLU A 3 -20.09 12.56 27.65
C GLU A 3 -20.45 11.24 26.92
N ASP A 4 -21.72 11.08 26.53
CA ASP A 4 -22.23 9.96 25.74
C ASP A 4 -21.92 10.07 24.23
N LEU A 5 -21.65 11.28 23.73
CA LEU A 5 -21.26 11.51 22.33
C LEU A 5 -19.80 11.12 22.09
N SER A 6 -18.91 11.27 23.08
CA SER A 6 -17.47 10.98 22.93
C SER A 6 -17.14 9.49 22.99
N LEU A 7 -17.93 8.68 23.70
CA LEU A 7 -17.69 7.23 23.82
C LEU A 7 -18.18 6.43 22.59
N ASN A 8 -19.19 6.92 21.88
CA ASN A 8 -19.75 6.26 20.69
C ASN A 8 -19.05 6.62 19.37
N THR A 9 -18.20 7.66 19.34
CA THR A 9 -17.52 8.13 18.12
C THR A 9 -16.10 7.57 17.95
N VAL A 10 -15.45 7.10 19.03
CA VAL A 10 -14.06 6.59 18.99
C VAL A 10 -13.85 5.49 17.94
N PRO A 11 -14.74 4.50 17.77
CA PRO A 11 -14.57 3.47 16.74
C PRO A 11 -14.65 4.06 15.31
N THR A 12 -15.57 5.00 15.09
CA THR A 12 -15.81 5.62 13.79
C THR A 12 -14.66 6.54 13.36
N GLU A 13 -14.12 7.33 14.29
CA GLU A 13 -12.95 8.18 14.03
C GLU A 13 -11.70 7.36 13.74
N LYS A 14 -11.48 6.28 14.50
CA LYS A 14 -10.37 5.35 14.25
C LYS A 14 -10.50 4.71 12.86
N LEU A 15 -11.69 4.28 12.45
CA LEU A 15 -11.90 3.73 11.12
C LEU A 15 -11.65 4.75 10.01
N ALA A 16 -12.06 6.01 10.20
CA ALA A 16 -11.79 7.09 9.26
C ALA A 16 -10.30 7.39 9.13
N SER A 17 -9.55 7.39 10.25
CA SER A 17 -8.10 7.61 10.23
C SER A 17 -7.35 6.46 9.55
N LEU A 18 -7.73 5.20 9.79
CA LEU A 18 -7.18 4.04 9.09
C LEU A 18 -7.51 4.08 7.59
N LYS A 19 -8.71 4.54 7.23
CA LYS A 19 -9.10 4.78 5.83
C LYS A 19 -8.14 5.77 5.19
N GLN A 20 -7.98 6.94 5.78
CA GLN A 20 -7.10 7.99 5.25
C GLN A 20 -5.64 7.52 5.18
N LEU A 21 -5.16 6.82 6.21
CA LEU A 21 -3.81 6.27 6.26
C LEU A 21 -3.58 5.26 5.11
N THR A 22 -4.54 4.39 4.85
CA THR A 22 -4.47 3.43 3.73
C THR A 22 -4.28 4.13 2.39
N LEU A 23 -5.01 5.24 2.16
CA LEU A 23 -4.85 6.06 0.95
C LEU A 23 -3.48 6.73 0.89
N ILE A 24 -3.02 7.33 1.99
CA ILE A 24 -1.70 7.97 2.08
C ILE A 24 -0.61 6.98 1.67
N VAL A 25 -0.67 5.74 2.14
CA VAL A 25 0.30 4.71 1.79
C VAL A 25 0.26 4.38 0.29
N TYR A 26 -0.93 4.31 -0.34
CA TYR A 26 -1.02 4.17 -1.80
C TYR A 26 -0.40 5.35 -2.55
N ILE A 27 -0.64 6.58 -2.08
CA ILE A 27 -0.05 7.79 -2.68
C ILE A 27 1.48 7.76 -2.55
N LEU A 28 2.02 7.35 -1.39
CA LEU A 28 3.47 7.25 -1.19
C LEU A 28 4.12 6.24 -2.15
N TYR A 29 3.46 5.10 -2.42
CA TYR A 29 3.90 4.16 -3.46
C TYR A 29 3.76 4.73 -4.88
N ALA A 30 2.72 5.53 -5.16
CA ALA A 30 2.62 6.20 -6.46
C ALA A 30 3.73 7.25 -6.64
N LEU A 31 4.09 7.98 -5.59
CA LEU A 31 5.17 8.96 -5.63
C LEU A 31 6.58 8.33 -5.72
N SER A 32 6.71 7.04 -5.38
CA SER A 32 8.01 6.37 -5.43
C SER A 32 8.49 6.12 -6.85
N PHE A 33 7.62 6.20 -7.87
CA PHE A 33 8.06 6.18 -9.26
C PHE A 33 8.96 7.36 -9.64
N PHE A 34 8.87 8.48 -8.91
CA PHE A 34 9.70 9.67 -9.16
C PHE A 34 10.94 9.73 -8.28
N THR A 35 10.85 9.21 -7.06
CA THR A 35 11.89 9.41 -6.03
C THR A 35 12.48 8.11 -5.48
N GLY A 36 11.81 6.97 -5.65
CA GLY A 36 12.13 5.68 -5.04
C GLY A 36 11.92 5.64 -3.52
N ILE A 37 12.45 6.62 -2.80
CA ILE A 37 12.56 6.65 -1.34
C ILE A 37 11.22 6.67 -0.60
N THR A 38 10.16 7.23 -1.21
CA THR A 38 8.83 7.26 -0.57
C THR A 38 8.24 5.86 -0.39
N SER A 39 8.67 4.86 -1.15
CA SER A 39 8.26 3.45 -0.97
C SER A 39 8.75 2.89 0.37
N ILE A 40 9.92 3.35 0.86
CA ILE A 40 10.48 2.95 2.14
C ILE A 40 9.62 3.50 3.28
N VAL A 41 9.20 4.76 3.19
CA VAL A 41 8.27 5.36 4.14
C VAL A 41 6.93 4.60 4.14
N ALA A 42 6.41 4.27 2.95
CA ALA A 42 5.17 3.52 2.79
C ALA A 42 5.22 2.14 3.44
N ILE A 43 6.31 1.37 3.26
CA ILE A 43 6.43 0.03 3.87
C ILE A 43 6.64 0.11 5.39
N ILE A 44 7.34 1.13 5.89
CA ILE A 44 7.46 1.36 7.35
C ILE A 44 6.08 1.62 7.96
N ILE A 45 5.30 2.53 7.37
CA ILE A 45 3.93 2.80 7.85
C ILE A 45 3.09 1.53 7.84
N ASN A 46 3.17 0.74 6.76
CA ASN A 46 2.46 -0.53 6.67
C ASN A 46 2.76 -1.45 7.86
N TYR A 47 4.04 -1.65 8.21
CA TYR A 47 4.39 -2.54 9.32
C TYR A 47 4.05 -1.94 10.68
N VAL A 48 4.37 -0.67 10.91
CA VAL A 48 4.14 0.00 12.21
C VAL A 48 2.65 0.08 12.54
N LYS A 49 1.80 0.33 11.53
CA LYS A 49 0.35 0.51 11.73
C LYS A 49 -0.47 -0.75 11.43
N ARG A 50 0.19 -1.88 11.14
CA ARG A 50 -0.48 -3.13 10.76
C ARG A 50 -1.45 -3.63 11.84
N GLU A 51 -0.99 -3.69 13.08
CA GLU A 51 -1.78 -4.21 14.21
C GLU A 51 -3.05 -3.37 14.43
N GLU A 52 -2.98 -2.06 14.21
CA GLU A 52 -4.14 -1.16 14.35
C GLU A 52 -5.23 -1.42 13.30
N THR A 53 -4.89 -2.05 12.18
CA THR A 53 -5.85 -2.40 11.11
C THR A 53 -6.53 -3.75 11.32
N GLU A 54 -6.10 -4.56 12.28
CA GLU A 54 -6.67 -5.89 12.52
C GLU A 54 -8.16 -5.81 12.89
N GLY A 55 -8.95 -6.77 12.39
CA GLY A 55 -10.41 -6.75 12.51
C GLY A 55 -11.12 -5.70 11.64
N THR A 56 -10.39 -4.91 10.83
CA THR A 56 -10.95 -3.94 9.87
C THR A 56 -10.73 -4.39 8.43
N LEU A 57 -11.47 -3.79 7.48
CA LEU A 57 -11.25 -4.03 6.05
C LEU A 57 -9.83 -3.63 5.59
N TYR A 58 -9.17 -2.69 6.29
CA TYR A 58 -7.88 -2.12 5.90
C TYR A 58 -6.71 -3.08 6.14
N ALA A 59 -6.85 -4.10 7.00
CA ALA A 59 -5.82 -5.13 7.18
C ALA A 59 -5.48 -5.84 5.85
N SER A 60 -6.50 -6.06 5.01
CA SER A 60 -6.31 -6.63 3.68
C SER A 60 -5.58 -5.67 2.74
N HIS A 61 -5.85 -4.37 2.80
CA HIS A 61 -5.11 -3.36 2.03
C HIS A 61 -3.65 -3.27 2.45
N PHE A 62 -3.37 -3.27 3.74
CA PHE A 62 -2.00 -3.26 4.28
C PHE A 62 -1.24 -4.51 3.83
N THR A 63 -1.84 -5.69 3.94
CA THR A 63 -1.24 -6.95 3.46
C THR A 63 -1.00 -6.90 1.94
N TRP A 64 -1.94 -6.34 1.17
CA TRP A 64 -1.77 -6.14 -0.27
C TRP A 64 -0.59 -5.23 -0.57
N GLN A 65 -0.51 -4.07 0.09
CA GLN A 65 0.55 -3.08 -0.07
C GLN A 65 1.94 -3.65 0.30
N ILE A 66 2.05 -4.35 1.43
CA ILE A 66 3.28 -5.04 1.88
C ILE A 66 3.76 -6.04 0.82
N ARG A 67 2.85 -6.88 0.30
CA ARG A 67 3.20 -7.83 -0.76
C ARG A 67 3.63 -7.13 -2.05
N THR A 68 3.03 -5.98 -2.40
CA THR A 68 3.44 -5.22 -3.60
C THR A 68 4.89 -4.79 -3.48
N PHE A 69 5.27 -4.24 -2.32
CA PHE A 69 6.63 -3.80 -2.08
C PHE A 69 7.63 -4.94 -2.24
N TRP A 70 7.42 -6.08 -1.57
CA TRP A 70 8.39 -7.17 -1.59
C TRP A 70 8.50 -7.86 -2.95
N TRP A 71 7.39 -8.04 -3.66
CA TRP A 71 7.43 -8.59 -5.01
C TRP A 71 8.09 -7.63 -5.99
N SER A 72 7.77 -6.33 -5.92
CA SER A 72 8.42 -5.34 -6.77
C SER A 72 9.90 -5.21 -6.47
N LEU A 73 10.30 -5.20 -5.19
CA LEU A 73 11.71 -5.18 -4.81
C LEU A 73 12.46 -6.40 -5.37
N LEU A 74 11.86 -7.59 -5.30
CA LEU A 74 12.43 -8.80 -5.87
C LEU A 74 12.60 -8.68 -7.39
N TRP A 75 11.56 -8.26 -8.12
CA TRP A 75 11.63 -8.09 -9.57
C TRP A 75 12.57 -6.95 -9.99
N ALA A 76 12.65 -5.89 -9.20
CA ALA A 76 13.59 -4.79 -9.41
C ALA A 76 15.03 -5.28 -9.29
N VAL A 77 15.36 -6.02 -8.23
CA VAL A 77 16.70 -6.61 -8.05
C VAL A 77 17.02 -7.57 -9.20
N LEU A 78 16.11 -8.47 -9.56
CA LEU A 78 16.31 -9.38 -10.69
C LEU A 78 16.47 -8.64 -12.02
N GLY A 79 15.66 -7.61 -12.26
CA GLY A 79 15.73 -6.77 -13.45
C GLY A 79 17.07 -6.05 -13.57
N VAL A 80 17.59 -5.48 -12.49
CA VAL A 80 18.91 -4.84 -12.45
C VAL A 80 20.03 -5.85 -12.73
N VAL A 81 20.00 -7.03 -12.09
CA VAL A 81 21.00 -8.08 -12.32
C VAL A 81 20.97 -8.57 -13.78
N LEU A 82 19.78 -8.75 -14.34
CA LEU A 82 19.59 -9.23 -15.71
C LEU A 82 19.77 -8.15 -16.78
N MET A 83 19.99 -6.88 -16.39
CA MET A 83 20.43 -5.86 -17.36
C MET A 83 21.77 -6.23 -18.00
N LEU A 84 22.64 -6.97 -17.30
CA LEU A 84 23.94 -7.41 -17.81
C LEU A 84 23.84 -8.23 -19.11
N ILE A 85 22.71 -8.91 -19.33
CA ILE A 85 22.44 -9.72 -20.52
C ILE A 85 21.33 -9.11 -21.41
N GLY A 86 20.95 -7.86 -21.17
CA GLY A 86 20.02 -7.08 -22.01
C GLY A 86 18.52 -7.27 -21.74
N VAL A 87 18.10 -8.29 -20.96
CA VAL A 87 16.67 -8.56 -20.70
C VAL A 87 16.10 -7.80 -19.51
N GLY A 88 16.94 -7.22 -18.66
CA GLY A 88 16.55 -6.53 -17.44
C GLY A 88 15.54 -5.40 -17.63
N VAL A 89 15.66 -4.63 -18.72
CA VAL A 89 14.75 -3.50 -19.03
C VAL A 89 13.30 -3.97 -19.18
N VAL A 90 13.08 -5.13 -19.82
CA VAL A 90 11.73 -5.69 -20.00
C VAL A 90 11.13 -6.10 -18.66
N ILE A 91 11.94 -6.71 -17.79
CA ILE A 91 11.50 -7.13 -16.45
C ILE A 91 11.09 -5.91 -15.62
N LEU A 92 11.90 -4.85 -15.61
CA LEU A 92 11.60 -3.62 -14.88
C LEU A 92 10.36 -2.89 -15.43
N ALA A 93 10.16 -2.90 -16.75
CA ALA A 93 8.97 -2.33 -17.37
C ALA A 93 7.70 -3.09 -16.96
N VAL A 94 7.75 -4.42 -16.98
CA VAL A 94 6.63 -5.27 -16.55
C VAL A 94 6.35 -5.08 -15.06
N ASP A 95 7.38 -5.03 -14.21
CA ASP A 95 7.21 -4.76 -12.77
C ASP A 95 6.55 -3.39 -12.53
N THR A 96 7.01 -2.36 -13.24
CA THR A 96 6.44 -1.01 -13.17
C THR A 96 4.94 -1.01 -13.48
N ILE A 97 4.54 -1.63 -14.60
CA ILE A 97 3.13 -1.75 -15.01
C ILE A 97 2.33 -2.54 -13.97
N TRP A 98 2.91 -3.63 -13.45
CA TRP A 98 2.28 -4.46 -12.42
C TRP A 98 2.04 -3.68 -11.13
N VAL A 99 3.01 -2.88 -10.66
CA VAL A 99 2.85 -2.01 -9.48
C VAL A 99 1.77 -0.96 -9.71
N ILE A 100 1.76 -0.30 -10.88
CA ILE A 100 0.70 0.69 -11.23
C ILE A 100 -0.68 0.04 -11.13
N TYR A 101 -0.85 -1.13 -11.75
CA TYR A 101 -2.10 -1.89 -11.65
C TYR A 101 -2.49 -2.19 -10.20
N ARG A 102 -1.53 -2.66 -9.37
CA ARG A 102 -1.77 -3.02 -7.97
C ARG A 102 -2.17 -1.81 -7.13
N VAL A 103 -1.57 -0.64 -7.37
CA VAL A 103 -1.90 0.62 -6.70
C VAL A 103 -3.29 1.09 -7.12
N VAL A 104 -3.56 1.18 -8.42
CA VAL A 104 -4.88 1.63 -8.94
C VAL A 104 -6.00 0.72 -8.44
N LYS A 105 -5.85 -0.59 -8.54
CA LYS A 105 -6.83 -1.55 -8.02
C LYS A 105 -7.05 -1.39 -6.52
N GLY A 106 -5.97 -1.15 -5.78
CA GLY A 106 -6.02 -0.91 -4.34
C GLY A 106 -6.82 0.35 -3.97
N VAL A 107 -6.56 1.46 -4.67
CA VAL A 107 -7.27 2.73 -4.48
C VAL A 107 -8.74 2.61 -4.86
N LEU A 108 -9.08 1.92 -5.95
CA LEU A 108 -10.47 1.68 -6.35
C LEU A 108 -11.24 0.88 -5.30
N ASN A 109 -10.68 -0.24 -4.82
CA ASN A 109 -11.31 -1.02 -3.76
C ASN A 109 -11.45 -0.22 -2.45
N TRP A 110 -10.44 0.59 -2.11
CA TRP A 110 -10.49 1.46 -0.94
C TRP A 110 -11.61 2.50 -1.05
N ASN A 111 -11.77 3.11 -2.22
CA ASN A 111 -12.83 4.10 -2.49
C ASN A 111 -14.22 3.45 -2.41
N ASP A 112 -14.33 2.23 -2.93
CA ASP A 112 -15.55 1.41 -2.89
C ASP A 112 -15.83 0.78 -1.51
N ASN A 113 -14.98 0.99 -0.50
CA ASN A 113 -15.04 0.34 0.81
C ASN A 113 -15.04 -1.20 0.74
N LYS A 114 -14.32 -1.77 -0.23
CA LYS A 114 -14.17 -3.21 -0.44
C LYS A 114 -12.79 -3.67 0.08
N PRO A 115 -12.68 -4.87 0.67
CA PRO A 115 -11.39 -5.43 1.05
C PRO A 115 -10.56 -5.81 -0.20
N MET A 116 -9.27 -6.05 0.03
CA MET A 116 -8.39 -6.68 -0.95
C MET A 116 -8.44 -8.19 -0.84
N ARG A 117 -8.31 -8.86 -1.98
CA ARG A 117 -8.09 -10.32 -2.01
C ARG A 117 -6.63 -10.59 -1.72
N VAL A 118 -6.33 -11.03 -0.50
CA VAL A 118 -4.99 -11.37 0.02
C VAL A 118 -4.93 -12.80 0.50
#